data_AF-A0A7R9Z247-F1
#
_entry.id   AF-A0A7R9Z247-F1
#
_cell.length_a   1.000
_cell.length_b   1.000
_cell.length_c   1.000
_cell.angle_alpha   90.00
_cell.angle_beta   90.00
_cell.angle_gamma   90.00
#
_symmetry.space_group_name_H-M   'P 1'
#
loop_
_entity.id
_entity.type
_entity.pdbx_description
1 polymer ?
#
loop_
_entity_poly.entity_id
_entity_poly.type
_entity_poly.pdbx_seq_one_letter_code
_entity_poly.pdbx_strand_id
1 'polypeptide(L)'
;AQREDKQRKATIEMGCCGGSNPNDAVSGSEMSQPPLGDPIEQQKSAQLDREIERARKEEEGKVKILLLGAAEGGKSTVFRQMRLLYGSPRSDDDLRMYGVVVRSNIVVAVRKLCSHLRNLGLEHSLDAETAENPDHSGVTFRAAYDELVAHLIDSTAPPAAQDSNGDAKDWVGKSPRAGFAANKHAQQFLQHAEAIRVLWQSKTMQEVWLKRAITNVIDSHKEYLNDITRIADPSYRPTAQDILLARLRTTQVVVERYRIDNVDFEMVDVGGQRSERRKWIDCFDNVDAVIFV
;
A
#
# COMPACT_ATOMS: atom_id res chain seq x y z
N ALA A 1 -38.68 -44.21 -21.19
CA ALA A 1 -38.29 -43.49 -22.43
C ALA A 1 -36.79 -43.21 -22.33
N GLN A 2 -35.90 -43.79 -23.16
CA GLN A 2 -35.65 -43.47 -24.59
C GLN A 2 -35.11 -42.03 -24.78
N ARG A 3 -34.14 -41.67 -25.65
CA ARG A 3 -33.23 -42.35 -26.62
C ARG A 3 -32.28 -41.25 -27.22
N GLU A 4 -31.12 -41.45 -27.86
CA GLU A 4 -30.25 -42.61 -28.13
C GLU A 4 -28.82 -42.11 -28.54
N ASP A 5 -27.75 -42.80 -28.07
CA ASP A 5 -26.50 -43.16 -28.78
C ASP A 5 -25.80 -42.27 -29.85
N LYS A 6 -24.46 -42.28 -29.80
CA LYS A 6 -23.65 -43.07 -30.78
C LYS A 6 -22.18 -43.28 -30.41
N GLN A 7 -21.83 -44.56 -30.24
CA GLN A 7 -20.46 -45.06 -30.16
C GLN A 7 -20.30 -46.21 -31.18
N ARG A 8 -19.17 -46.28 -31.90
CA ARG A 8 -18.74 -47.44 -32.73
C ARG A 8 -17.23 -47.57 -32.55
N LYS A 9 -16.69 -48.65 -31.95
CA LYS A 9 -16.57 -50.07 -32.36
C LYS A 9 -15.68 -50.31 -33.59
N ALA A 10 -14.56 -51.00 -33.36
CA ALA A 10 -14.15 -52.20 -34.09
C ALA A 10 -13.15 -53.03 -33.26
N THR A 11 -13.15 -54.35 -33.44
CA THR A 11 -12.31 -55.35 -32.76
C THR A 11 -11.88 -56.39 -33.79
N ILE A 12 -10.59 -56.75 -33.83
CA ILE A 12 -10.00 -57.85 -34.63
C ILE A 12 -8.81 -58.39 -33.80
N GLU A 13 -8.98 -59.47 -33.03
CA GLU A 13 -8.71 -60.90 -33.34
C GLU A 13 -7.26 -61.37 -33.11
N MET A 14 -7.13 -62.57 -32.51
CA MET A 14 -5.87 -63.30 -32.33
C MET A 14 -5.67 -64.29 -33.48
N GLY A 15 -4.42 -64.45 -33.94
CA GLY A 15 -4.01 -65.53 -34.83
C GLY A 15 -2.59 -65.99 -34.52
N CYS A 16 -2.43 -67.26 -34.14
CA CYS A 16 -1.12 -67.92 -34.04
C CYS A 16 -0.88 -68.76 -35.31
N CYS A 17 0.36 -68.77 -35.82
CA CYS A 17 1.16 -69.97 -36.14
C CYS A 17 2.33 -69.71 -37.12
N GLY A 18 3.54 -70.10 -36.70
CA GLY A 18 4.49 -70.92 -37.46
C GLY A 18 5.05 -70.43 -38.80
N GLY A 19 6.35 -70.10 -38.80
CA GLY A 19 7.16 -69.98 -40.03
C GLY A 19 8.67 -69.90 -39.73
N SER A 20 9.39 -71.00 -39.92
CA SER A 20 10.86 -71.06 -40.03
C SER A 20 11.30 -70.60 -41.44
N ASN A 21 12.56 -70.30 -41.79
CA ASN A 21 13.89 -70.61 -41.21
C ASN A 21 14.90 -69.45 -41.56
N PRO A 22 16.26 -69.58 -41.58
CA PRO A 22 17.13 -68.53 -41.03
C PRO A 22 18.09 -67.86 -42.04
N ASN A 23 19.02 -67.06 -41.50
CA ASN A 23 20.12 -66.31 -42.14
C ASN A 23 19.70 -65.01 -42.83
N ASP A 24 20.00 -63.87 -42.20
CA ASP A 24 21.28 -63.21 -42.46
C ASP A 24 21.68 -62.31 -41.29
N ALA A 25 22.98 -62.24 -41.01
CA ALA A 25 23.56 -61.28 -40.08
C ALA A 25 24.13 -60.10 -40.87
N VAL A 26 23.98 -58.86 -40.39
CA VAL A 26 24.97 -57.76 -40.53
C VAL A 26 24.50 -56.46 -39.86
N SER A 27 25.49 -55.66 -39.44
CA SER A 27 25.44 -54.25 -39.02
C SER A 27 24.72 -53.92 -37.71
N GLY A 28 25.45 -53.21 -36.83
CA GLY A 28 24.92 -52.72 -35.57
C GLY A 28 24.02 -51.50 -35.76
N SER A 29 23.10 -51.32 -34.82
CA SER A 29 22.32 -50.09 -34.68
C SER A 29 23.25 -48.92 -34.37
N GLU A 30 23.50 -48.05 -35.35
CA GLU A 30 24.00 -46.72 -35.08
C GLU A 30 23.08 -46.03 -34.07
N MET A 31 23.67 -45.43 -33.03
CA MET A 31 22.97 -44.45 -32.23
C MET A 31 22.65 -43.26 -33.15
N SER A 32 21.42 -43.24 -33.69
CA SER A 32 20.90 -42.11 -34.44
C SER A 32 20.98 -40.86 -33.57
N GLN A 33 21.97 -40.01 -33.83
CA GLN A 33 22.06 -38.71 -33.19
C GLN A 33 20.76 -37.95 -33.46
N PRO A 34 20.21 -37.21 -32.47
CA PRO A 34 19.06 -36.36 -32.71
C PRO A 34 19.42 -35.37 -33.84
N PRO A 35 18.47 -35.03 -34.72
CA PRO A 35 18.75 -34.15 -35.84
C PRO A 35 19.34 -32.84 -35.33
N LEU A 36 20.49 -32.44 -35.89
CA LEU A 36 21.09 -31.14 -35.58
C LEU A 36 20.08 -30.05 -35.98
N GLY A 37 19.47 -29.41 -34.98
CA GLY A 37 18.58 -28.28 -35.19
C GLY A 37 19.30 -27.14 -35.93
N ASP A 38 18.54 -26.22 -36.53
CA ASP A 38 19.10 -25.13 -37.34
C ASP A 38 20.25 -24.43 -36.57
N PRO A 39 21.44 -24.23 -37.17
CA PRO A 39 22.56 -23.53 -36.52
C PRO A 39 22.16 -22.17 -35.92
N ILE A 40 21.16 -21.49 -36.50
CA ILE A 40 20.60 -20.23 -35.99
C ILE A 40 19.80 -20.46 -34.69
N GLU A 41 19.07 -21.56 -34.58
CA GLU A 41 18.36 -21.96 -33.35
C GLU A 41 19.35 -22.40 -32.27
N GLN A 42 20.38 -23.17 -32.61
CA GLN A 42 21.46 -23.54 -31.68
C GLN A 42 22.17 -22.30 -31.13
N GLN A 43 22.46 -21.31 -31.98
CA GLN A 43 23.09 -20.06 -31.54
C GLN A 43 22.18 -19.25 -30.61
N LYS A 44 20.87 -19.20 -30.87
CA LYS A 44 19.88 -18.55 -30.00
C LYS A 44 19.73 -19.28 -28.66
N SER A 45 19.62 -20.61 -28.66
CA SER A 45 19.59 -21.41 -27.42
C SER A 45 20.81 -21.12 -26.57
N ALA A 46 22.01 -21.23 -27.15
CA ALA A 46 23.25 -20.96 -26.44
C ALA A 46 23.42 -19.49 -26.00
N GLN A 47 22.64 -18.53 -26.53
CA GLN A 47 22.56 -17.17 -25.98
C GLN A 47 21.61 -17.13 -24.78
N LEU A 48 20.42 -17.70 -24.89
CA LEU A 48 19.44 -17.80 -23.79
C LEU A 48 20.00 -18.55 -22.58
N ASP A 49 20.68 -19.68 -22.79
CA ASP A 49 21.30 -20.49 -21.72
C ASP A 49 22.34 -19.67 -20.93
N ARG A 50 23.09 -18.78 -21.61
CA ARG A 50 24.05 -17.86 -20.97
C ARG A 50 23.35 -16.73 -20.22
N GLU A 51 22.22 -16.23 -20.71
CA GLU A 51 21.43 -15.22 -20.01
C GLU A 51 20.76 -15.79 -18.76
N ILE A 52 20.24 -17.03 -18.82
CA ILE A 52 19.65 -17.75 -17.69
C ILE A 52 20.70 -17.99 -16.61
N GLU A 53 21.87 -18.52 -16.96
CA GLU A 53 22.95 -18.80 -15.99
C GLU A 53 23.52 -17.51 -15.37
N ARG A 54 23.56 -16.40 -16.12
CA ARG A 54 23.90 -15.07 -15.58
C ARG A 54 22.83 -14.59 -14.59
N ALA A 55 21.56 -14.63 -14.99
CA ALA A 55 20.45 -14.20 -14.13
C ALA A 55 20.37 -15.05 -12.85
N ARG A 56 20.66 -16.35 -12.95
CA ARG A 56 20.75 -17.27 -11.81
C ARG A 56 21.85 -16.85 -10.83
N LYS A 57 23.07 -16.58 -11.30
CA LYS A 57 24.17 -16.11 -10.44
C LYS A 57 23.90 -14.74 -9.81
N GLU A 58 23.26 -13.86 -10.55
CA GLU A 58 22.76 -12.58 -10.03
C GLU A 58 21.65 -12.78 -8.99
N GLU A 59 20.88 -13.87 -9.02
CA GLU A 59 19.85 -14.20 -8.04
C GLU A 59 20.42 -14.88 -6.80
N GLU A 60 21.34 -15.85 -6.96
CA GLU A 60 22.06 -16.52 -5.88
C GLU A 60 22.97 -15.57 -5.07
N GLY A 61 23.34 -14.41 -5.65
CA GLY A 61 24.11 -13.36 -4.97
C GLY A 61 23.27 -12.34 -4.19
N LYS A 62 21.93 -12.41 -4.22
CA LYS A 62 21.03 -11.49 -3.50
C LYS A 62 20.63 -12.04 -2.15
N VAL A 63 20.49 -11.17 -1.15
CA VAL A 63 19.90 -11.51 0.16
C VAL A 63 18.44 -11.08 0.19
N LYS A 64 17.53 -12.04 0.31
CA LYS A 64 16.08 -11.84 0.34
C LYS A 64 15.54 -11.74 1.77
N ILE A 65 14.85 -10.65 2.08
CA ILE A 65 14.32 -10.34 3.41
C ILE A 65 12.80 -10.10 3.34
N LEU A 66 12.04 -10.92 4.06
CA LEU A 66 10.58 -10.78 4.19
C LEU A 66 10.19 -10.08 5.50
N LEU A 67 9.39 -9.02 5.41
CA LEU A 67 8.80 -8.35 6.57
C LEU A 67 7.44 -8.98 6.95
N LEU A 68 7.37 -9.64 8.10
CA LEU A 68 6.14 -10.20 8.67
C LEU A 68 5.70 -9.49 9.95
N GLY A 69 4.46 -9.72 10.37
CA GLY A 69 3.93 -9.12 11.60
C GLY A 69 2.46 -8.76 11.56
N ALA A 70 1.95 -8.21 12.66
CA ALA A 70 0.55 -7.79 12.78
C ALA A 70 0.21 -6.61 11.82
N ALA A 71 -1.09 -6.34 11.62
CA ALA A 71 -1.47 -5.03 11.10
C ALA A 71 -0.98 -3.97 12.11
N GLU A 72 -0.37 -2.89 11.61
CA GLU A 72 0.11 -1.74 12.41
C GLU A 72 1.37 -1.97 13.26
N GLY A 73 1.92 -3.18 13.29
CA GLY A 73 3.25 -3.47 13.85
C GLY A 73 4.42 -2.96 13.02
N GLY A 74 4.46 -1.68 12.63
CA GLY A 74 5.66 -0.99 12.14
C GLY A 74 6.35 -1.44 10.82
N LYS A 75 6.06 -2.61 10.24
CA LYS A 75 6.71 -3.14 9.00
C LYS A 75 6.94 -2.10 7.92
N SER A 76 5.87 -1.47 7.43
CA SER A 76 5.95 -0.51 6.33
C SER A 76 6.71 0.77 6.72
N THR A 77 6.87 1.05 8.02
CA THR A 77 7.76 2.10 8.53
C THR A 77 9.23 1.68 8.42
N VAL A 78 9.57 0.43 8.77
CA VAL A 78 10.91 -0.14 8.54
C VAL A 78 11.23 -0.15 7.04
N PHE A 79 10.30 -0.62 6.20
CA PHE A 79 10.43 -0.60 4.74
C PHE A 79 10.68 0.81 4.18
N ARG A 80 9.92 1.81 4.65
CA ARG A 80 10.11 3.22 4.24
C ARG A 80 11.41 3.82 4.73
N GLN A 81 11.94 3.40 5.88
CA GLN A 81 13.27 3.80 6.36
C GLN A 81 14.36 3.22 5.45
N MET A 82 14.30 1.93 5.11
CA MET A 82 15.24 1.32 4.16
C MET A 82 15.25 2.06 2.82
N ARG A 83 14.06 2.40 2.28
CA ARG A 83 13.97 3.24 1.08
C ARG A 83 14.51 4.66 1.24
N LEU A 84 14.40 5.28 2.43
CA LEU A 84 14.97 6.61 2.69
C LEU A 84 16.50 6.60 2.76
N LEU A 85 17.09 5.50 3.23
CA LEU A 85 18.54 5.35 3.41
C LEU A 85 19.26 4.83 2.17
N TYR A 86 18.67 3.84 1.48
CA TYR A 86 19.32 3.08 0.41
C TYR A 86 18.51 3.02 -0.90
N GLY A 87 17.29 3.55 -0.91
CA GLY A 87 16.41 3.57 -2.07
C GLY A 87 16.64 4.75 -3.00
N SER A 88 15.98 4.71 -4.16
CA SER A 88 15.94 5.85 -5.07
C SER A 88 15.14 7.03 -4.48
N PRO A 89 15.52 8.29 -4.79
CA PRO A 89 14.72 9.45 -4.42
C PRO A 89 13.27 9.30 -4.87
N ARG A 90 12.32 9.64 -3.98
CA ARG A 90 10.89 9.55 -4.32
C ARG A 90 10.54 10.55 -5.40
N SER A 91 9.71 10.13 -6.34
CA SER A 91 9.17 11.03 -7.37
C SER A 91 8.28 12.09 -6.72
N ASP A 92 8.15 13.26 -7.33
CA ASP A 92 7.21 14.28 -6.84
C ASP A 92 5.77 13.76 -6.83
N ASP A 93 5.42 12.79 -7.68
CA ASP A 93 4.12 12.11 -7.71
C ASP A 93 3.88 11.29 -6.43
N ASP A 94 4.90 10.60 -5.93
CA ASP A 94 4.84 9.89 -4.66
C ASP A 94 4.72 10.88 -3.50
N LEU A 95 5.48 11.99 -3.53
CA LEU A 95 5.38 13.04 -2.52
C LEU A 95 3.99 13.69 -2.49
N ARG A 96 3.37 13.95 -3.65
CA ARG A 96 1.98 14.44 -3.73
C ARG A 96 0.99 13.43 -3.14
N MET A 97 1.15 12.14 -3.43
CA MET A 97 0.34 11.08 -2.81
C MET A 97 0.49 11.08 -1.27
N TYR A 98 1.72 11.18 -0.74
CA TYR A 98 1.94 11.26 0.70
C TYR A 98 1.27 12.50 1.32
N GLY A 99 1.32 13.66 0.65
CA GLY A 99 0.65 14.87 1.12
C GLY A 99 -0.88 14.71 1.24
N VAL A 100 -1.51 14.08 0.25
CA VAL A 100 -2.94 13.71 0.32
C VAL A 100 -3.22 12.76 1.48
N VAL A 101 -2.37 11.77 1.71
CA VAL A 101 -2.58 10.81 2.82
C VAL A 101 -2.40 11.46 4.19
N VAL A 102 -1.40 12.32 4.39
CA VAL A 102 -1.20 13.05 5.67
C VAL A 102 -2.46 13.85 6.01
N ARG A 103 -2.97 14.64 5.05
CA ARG A 103 -4.22 15.40 5.19
C ARG A 103 -5.43 14.50 5.49
N SER A 104 -5.52 13.35 4.82
CA SER A 104 -6.55 12.35 5.12
C SER A 104 -6.39 11.70 6.50
N ASN A 105 -5.18 11.51 7.00
CA ASN A 105 -4.94 10.92 8.32
C ASN A 105 -5.39 11.88 9.43
N ILE A 106 -5.12 13.18 9.27
CA ILE A 106 -5.61 14.24 10.18
C ILE A 106 -7.14 14.21 10.23
N VAL A 107 -7.83 14.25 9.09
CA VAL A 107 -9.31 14.25 9.06
C VAL A 107 -9.93 12.99 9.67
N VAL A 108 -9.30 11.82 9.51
CA VAL A 108 -9.74 10.58 10.18
C VAL A 108 -9.53 10.66 11.70
N ALA A 109 -8.44 11.28 12.17
CA ALA A 109 -8.21 11.52 13.60
C ALA A 109 -9.22 12.52 14.18
N VAL A 110 -9.39 13.69 13.55
CA VAL A 110 -10.32 14.75 13.99
C VAL A 110 -11.75 14.23 14.08
N ARG A 111 -12.23 13.49 13.07
CA ARG A 111 -13.56 12.83 13.09
C ARG A 111 -13.76 11.98 14.34
N LYS A 112 -12.79 11.12 14.66
CA LYS A 112 -12.83 10.25 15.84
C LYS A 112 -12.77 11.03 17.16
N LEU A 113 -11.95 12.08 17.25
CA LEU A 113 -11.83 12.92 18.45
C LEU A 113 -13.11 13.72 18.70
N CYS A 114 -13.65 14.38 17.68
CA CYS A 114 -14.92 15.12 17.79
C CYS A 114 -16.10 14.19 18.13
N SER A 115 -16.13 12.98 17.54
CA SER A 115 -17.12 11.96 17.93
C SER A 115 -16.96 11.51 19.38
N HIS A 116 -15.73 11.44 19.90
CA HIS A 116 -15.48 11.10 21.29
C HIS A 116 -15.93 12.21 22.24
N LEU A 117 -15.65 13.47 21.90
CA LEU A 117 -16.06 14.67 22.65
C LEU A 117 -17.59 14.68 22.81
N ARG A 118 -18.33 14.48 21.70
CA ARG A 118 -19.79 14.31 21.68
C ARG A 118 -20.27 13.20 22.62
N ASN A 119 -19.65 12.04 22.56
CA ASN A 119 -20.01 10.89 23.39
C ASN A 119 -19.69 11.09 24.89
N LEU A 120 -18.84 12.07 25.24
CA LEU A 120 -18.53 12.45 26.62
C LEU A 120 -19.37 13.63 27.12
N GLY A 121 -20.15 14.29 26.26
CA GLY A 121 -20.95 15.47 26.62
C GLY A 121 -20.13 16.71 26.96
N LEU A 122 -18.93 16.84 26.38
CA LEU A 122 -17.96 17.90 26.71
C LEU A 122 -18.15 19.19 25.88
N GLU A 123 -19.23 19.31 25.12
CA GLU A 123 -19.55 20.54 24.36
C GLU A 123 -19.65 21.77 25.28
N HIS A 124 -20.24 21.62 26.46
CA HIS A 124 -20.32 22.70 27.45
C HIS A 124 -18.97 23.11 28.04
N SER A 125 -17.97 22.22 28.02
CA SER A 125 -16.60 22.55 28.40
C SER A 125 -15.92 23.43 27.34
N LEU A 126 -16.22 23.24 26.06
CA LEU A 126 -15.79 24.15 24.98
C LEU A 126 -16.44 25.54 25.11
N ASP A 127 -17.71 25.59 25.50
CA ASP A 127 -18.43 26.84 25.75
C ASP A 127 -17.79 27.63 26.91
N ALA A 128 -17.50 26.94 28.02
CA ALA A 128 -16.85 27.52 29.19
C ALA A 128 -15.42 28.00 28.89
N GLU A 129 -14.61 27.18 28.22
CA GLU A 129 -13.25 27.52 27.81
C GLU A 129 -13.22 28.73 26.84
N THR A 130 -14.24 28.84 25.98
CA THR A 130 -14.44 30.03 25.13
C THR A 130 -14.72 31.27 25.98
N ALA A 131 -15.57 31.18 27.01
CA ALA A 131 -15.90 32.32 27.87
C ALA A 131 -14.71 32.81 28.73
N GLU A 132 -13.79 31.91 29.12
CA GLU A 132 -12.59 32.24 29.91
C GLU A 132 -11.52 33.01 29.13
N ASN A 133 -11.53 32.97 27.79
CA ASN A 133 -10.43 33.49 26.96
C ASN A 133 -10.93 34.50 25.90
N PRO A 134 -11.45 35.68 26.29
CA PRO A 134 -12.31 36.53 25.45
C PRO A 134 -11.65 37.24 24.25
N ASP A 135 -10.37 37.02 23.95
CA ASP A 135 -9.67 37.61 22.79
C ASP A 135 -9.99 36.88 21.46
N HIS A 136 -11.28 36.64 21.22
CA HIS A 136 -11.78 35.96 20.02
C HIS A 136 -11.94 36.92 18.84
N SER A 137 -10.81 37.41 18.33
CA SER A 137 -10.76 38.09 17.03
C SER A 137 -10.99 37.13 15.84
N GLY A 138 -11.16 35.83 16.09
CA GLY A 138 -11.43 34.77 15.11
C GLY A 138 -12.45 33.73 15.60
N VAL A 139 -12.38 32.52 15.03
CA VAL A 139 -13.32 31.42 15.31
C VAL A 139 -13.15 30.90 16.76
N THR A 140 -14.25 30.72 17.49
CA THR A 140 -14.23 30.16 18.85
C THR A 140 -14.05 28.64 18.84
N PHE A 141 -13.60 28.05 19.95
CA PHE A 141 -13.47 26.58 20.07
C PHE A 141 -14.80 25.86 19.81
N ARG A 142 -15.91 26.43 20.29
CA ARG A 142 -17.24 25.88 20.04
C ARG A 142 -17.63 25.96 18.57
N ALA A 143 -17.49 27.12 17.94
CA ALA A 143 -17.82 27.30 16.53
C ALA A 143 -16.98 26.38 15.62
N ALA A 144 -15.69 26.24 15.91
CA ALA A 144 -14.79 25.31 15.22
C ALA A 144 -15.24 23.85 15.39
N TYR A 145 -15.67 23.44 16.59
CA TYR A 145 -16.24 22.11 16.81
C TYR A 145 -17.53 21.89 16.02
N ASP A 146 -18.48 22.82 16.08
CA ASP A 146 -19.78 22.71 15.39
C ASP A 146 -19.61 22.65 13.86
N GLU A 147 -18.66 23.42 13.28
CA GLU A 147 -18.27 23.36 11.87
C GLU A 147 -17.73 21.96 11.48
N LEU A 148 -16.76 21.45 12.24
CA LEU A 148 -16.15 20.14 11.99
C LEU A 148 -17.17 19.01 12.18
N VAL A 149 -18.08 19.15 13.12
CA VAL A 149 -19.23 18.28 13.35
C VAL A 149 -20.12 18.22 12.10
N ALA A 150 -20.57 19.37 11.59
CA ALA A 150 -21.49 19.43 10.46
C ALA A 150 -20.87 18.92 9.15
N HIS A 151 -19.61 19.28 8.89
CA HIS A 151 -18.94 18.98 7.62
C HIS A 151 -18.18 17.64 7.60
N LEU A 152 -17.65 17.19 8.75
CA LEU A 152 -16.90 15.93 8.82
C LEU A 152 -17.74 14.77 9.37
N ILE A 153 -18.56 14.97 10.41
CA ILE A 153 -19.31 13.86 11.01
C ILE A 153 -20.66 13.71 10.31
N ASP A 154 -21.55 14.69 10.49
CA ASP A 154 -22.97 14.51 10.14
C ASP A 154 -23.22 14.68 8.63
N SER A 155 -22.29 15.31 7.90
CA SER A 155 -22.36 15.53 6.44
C SER A 155 -23.63 16.27 6.00
N THR A 156 -24.18 17.10 6.90
CA THR A 156 -25.46 17.82 6.75
C THR A 156 -25.32 19.14 6.00
N ALA A 157 -24.11 19.65 5.85
CA ALA A 157 -23.85 20.85 5.05
C ALA A 157 -24.17 20.60 3.56
N PRO A 158 -24.80 21.57 2.86
CA PRO A 158 -24.96 21.48 1.41
C PRO A 158 -23.57 21.35 0.76
N PRO A 159 -23.44 20.59 -0.35
CA PRO A 159 -22.18 20.52 -1.06
C PRO A 159 -21.77 21.95 -1.46
N ALA A 160 -20.61 22.40 -0.97
CA ALA A 160 -20.05 23.68 -1.36
C ALA A 160 -20.00 23.77 -2.90
N ALA A 161 -20.31 24.96 -3.43
CA ALA A 161 -20.39 25.17 -4.87
C ALA A 161 -19.11 24.63 -5.54
N GLN A 162 -19.30 23.72 -6.52
CA GLN A 162 -18.20 23.25 -7.35
C GLN A 162 -17.86 24.33 -8.35
N ASP A 163 -17.16 25.37 -7.89
CA ASP A 163 -16.66 26.43 -8.75
C ASP A 163 -15.68 25.81 -9.76
N SER A 164 -16.10 25.85 -11.01
CA SER A 164 -15.43 25.22 -12.14
C SER A 164 -14.21 26.02 -12.60
N ASN A 165 -13.22 25.30 -13.14
CA ASN A 165 -12.01 25.81 -13.82
C ASN A 165 -11.03 26.58 -12.92
N GLY A 166 -10.02 25.87 -12.41
CA GLY A 166 -8.84 26.45 -11.76
C GLY A 166 -7.61 25.58 -11.91
N ASP A 167 -6.82 25.85 -12.96
CA ASP A 167 -5.38 25.60 -13.16
C ASP A 167 -4.71 24.24 -12.83
N ALA A 168 -3.60 23.99 -13.52
CA ALA A 168 -2.74 22.79 -13.40
C ALA A 168 -1.93 22.73 -12.08
N LYS A 169 -2.49 23.25 -10.98
CA LYS A 169 -1.84 23.39 -9.66
C LYS A 169 -2.70 22.88 -8.49
N ASP A 170 -3.83 22.22 -8.76
CA ASP A 170 -4.61 21.52 -7.74
C ASP A 170 -3.84 20.29 -7.21
N TRP A 171 -3.27 20.43 -6.01
CA TRP A 171 -2.56 19.37 -5.29
C TRP A 171 -3.46 18.20 -4.86
N VAL A 172 -4.79 18.36 -4.95
CA VAL A 172 -5.78 17.29 -4.76
C VAL A 172 -6.47 16.91 -6.07
N GLY A 173 -5.73 17.05 -7.17
CA GLY A 173 -6.13 16.59 -8.50
C GLY A 173 -6.48 15.10 -8.52
N LYS A 174 -7.24 14.70 -9.56
CA LYS A 174 -7.96 13.42 -9.74
C LYS A 174 -7.10 12.14 -9.81
N SER A 175 -5.85 12.17 -9.35
CA SER A 175 -4.94 11.02 -9.33
C SER A 175 -5.41 9.96 -8.32
N PRO A 176 -5.74 8.73 -8.77
CA PRO A 176 -6.28 7.69 -7.89
C PRO A 176 -5.23 7.04 -6.98
N ARG A 177 -3.94 7.44 -7.02
CA ARG A 177 -2.86 6.81 -6.23
C ARG A 177 -3.13 6.79 -4.72
N ALA A 178 -3.69 7.86 -4.15
CA ALA A 178 -4.09 7.91 -2.74
C ALA A 178 -5.48 7.29 -2.47
N GLY A 179 -6.25 6.99 -3.52
CA GLY A 179 -7.65 6.56 -3.44
C GLY A 179 -8.65 7.72 -3.33
N PHE A 180 -9.89 7.47 -3.75
CA PHE A 180 -10.96 8.49 -3.78
C PHE A 180 -11.27 9.08 -2.40
N ALA A 181 -11.36 8.23 -1.37
CA ALA A 181 -11.66 8.67 0.00
C ALA A 181 -10.56 9.58 0.57
N ALA A 182 -9.28 9.28 0.34
CA ALA A 182 -8.19 10.11 0.83
C ALA A 182 -8.15 11.48 0.15
N ASN A 183 -8.40 11.55 -1.16
CA ASN A 183 -8.54 12.82 -1.87
C ASN A 183 -9.71 13.65 -1.33
N LYS A 184 -10.89 13.04 -1.13
CA LYS A 184 -12.04 13.73 -0.49
C LYS A 184 -11.66 14.26 0.91
N HIS A 185 -11.00 13.45 1.74
CA HIS A 185 -10.56 13.90 3.05
C HIS A 185 -9.51 15.02 2.98
N ALA A 186 -8.60 15.01 2.00
CA ALA A 186 -7.62 16.07 1.82
C ALA A 186 -8.25 17.40 1.38
N GLN A 187 -9.32 17.37 0.57
CA GLN A 187 -10.14 18.55 0.27
C GLN A 187 -10.84 19.07 1.54
N GLN A 188 -11.49 18.18 2.31
CA GLN A 188 -12.11 18.55 3.59
C GLN A 188 -11.11 19.12 4.60
N PHE A 189 -9.88 18.60 4.64
CA PHE A 189 -8.81 19.14 5.47
C PHE A 189 -8.48 20.58 5.08
N LEU A 190 -8.28 20.87 3.79
CA LEU A 190 -7.93 22.21 3.32
C LEU A 190 -9.06 23.22 3.54
N GLN A 191 -10.32 22.80 3.40
CA GLN A 191 -11.50 23.64 3.64
C GLN A 191 -11.66 24.01 5.11
N HIS A 192 -11.35 23.10 6.03
CA HIS A 192 -11.60 23.24 7.48
C HIS A 192 -10.31 23.34 8.31
N ALA A 193 -9.16 23.64 7.69
CA ALA A 193 -7.85 23.61 8.35
C ALA A 193 -7.78 24.53 9.56
N GLU A 194 -8.39 25.72 9.47
CA GLU A 194 -8.41 26.70 10.56
C GLU A 194 -9.27 26.22 11.73
N ALA A 195 -10.46 25.66 11.49
CA ALA A 195 -11.28 25.05 12.53
C ALA A 195 -10.55 23.88 13.22
N ILE A 196 -9.82 23.04 12.47
CA ILE A 196 -8.99 21.97 13.05
C ILE A 196 -7.89 22.57 13.95
N ARG A 197 -7.19 23.61 13.47
CA ARG A 197 -6.12 24.29 14.21
C ARG A 197 -6.62 24.92 15.51
N VAL A 198 -7.75 25.64 15.44
CA VAL A 198 -8.39 26.29 16.59
C VAL A 198 -8.86 25.24 17.60
N LEU A 199 -9.64 24.24 17.17
CA LEU A 199 -10.15 23.22 18.09
C LEU A 199 -9.03 22.40 18.75
N TRP A 200 -7.91 22.17 18.06
CA TRP A 200 -6.76 21.48 18.65
C TRP A 200 -6.10 22.26 19.81
N GLN A 201 -6.23 23.58 19.84
CA GLN A 201 -5.69 24.44 20.91
C GLN A 201 -6.51 24.40 22.21
N SER A 202 -7.74 23.87 22.18
CA SER A 202 -8.59 23.71 23.37
C SER A 202 -8.02 22.67 24.34
N LYS A 203 -7.95 23.03 25.63
CA LYS A 203 -7.69 22.11 26.76
C LYS A 203 -8.67 20.95 26.75
N THR A 204 -9.97 21.22 26.51
CA THR A 204 -11.01 20.18 26.40
C THR A 204 -10.66 19.16 25.31
N MET A 205 -10.19 19.61 24.13
CA MET A 205 -9.75 18.71 23.07
C MET A 205 -8.46 17.94 23.44
N GLN A 206 -7.52 18.57 24.15
CA GLN A 206 -6.33 17.89 24.68
C GLN A 206 -6.71 16.80 25.71
N GLU A 207 -7.71 17.01 26.56
CA GLU A 207 -8.23 15.99 27.48
C GLU A 207 -8.87 14.80 26.74
N VAL A 208 -9.62 15.06 25.66
CA VAL A 208 -10.14 14.02 24.77
C VAL A 208 -8.99 13.25 24.09
N TRP A 209 -7.91 13.93 23.70
CA TRP A 209 -6.71 13.29 23.14
C TRP A 209 -5.97 12.39 24.16
N LEU A 210 -5.97 12.71 25.45
CA LEU A 210 -5.40 11.81 26.47
C LEU A 210 -6.10 10.44 26.46
N LYS A 211 -7.38 10.38 26.03
CA LYS A 211 -8.21 9.17 25.93
C LYS A 211 -8.24 8.56 24.51
N ARG A 212 -7.43 9.06 23.56
CA ARG A 212 -7.39 8.65 22.12
C ARG A 212 -7.35 7.14 21.84
N ALA A 213 -6.79 6.34 22.76
CA ALA A 213 -6.73 4.89 22.64
C ALA A 213 -8.13 4.25 22.58
N ILE A 214 -9.11 4.83 23.30
CA ILE A 214 -10.52 4.38 23.30
C ILE A 214 -11.14 4.47 21.88
N THR A 215 -10.74 5.47 21.08
CA THR A 215 -11.24 5.65 19.70
C THR A 215 -10.28 5.11 18.62
N ASN A 216 -9.21 4.43 19.01
CA ASN A 216 -8.18 3.91 18.11
C ASN A 216 -7.61 5.01 17.19
N VAL A 217 -7.33 6.19 17.74
CA VAL A 217 -6.58 7.25 17.04
C VAL A 217 -5.10 7.01 17.26
N ILE A 218 -4.31 6.99 16.18
CA ILE A 218 -2.88 6.71 16.21
C ILE A 218 -2.12 7.87 16.84
N ASP A 219 -1.22 7.56 17.77
CA ASP A 219 -0.40 8.51 18.52
C ASP A 219 0.37 9.50 17.64
N SER A 220 0.95 9.03 16.53
CA SER A 220 1.72 9.84 15.58
C SER A 220 0.91 10.95 14.90
N HIS A 221 -0.43 10.89 14.92
CA HIS A 221 -1.25 12.00 14.43
C HIS A 221 -1.08 13.27 15.28
N LYS A 222 -0.56 13.20 16.51
CA LYS A 222 -0.27 14.39 17.32
C LYS A 222 0.70 15.33 16.61
N GLU A 223 1.74 14.77 15.98
CA GLU A 223 2.75 15.53 15.25
C GLU A 223 2.11 16.34 14.11
N TYR A 224 1.15 15.75 13.39
CA TYR A 224 0.40 16.46 12.35
C TYR A 224 -0.57 17.51 12.91
N LEU A 225 -1.22 17.23 14.04
CA LEU A 225 -2.17 18.16 14.68
C LEU A 225 -1.46 19.38 15.28
N ASN A 226 -0.19 19.25 15.68
CA ASN A 226 0.65 20.39 16.09
C ASN A 226 1.07 21.28 14.89
N ASP A 227 1.15 20.71 13.69
CA ASP A 227 1.73 21.31 12.48
C ASP A 227 0.69 21.71 11.41
N ILE A 228 -0.58 21.90 11.78
CA ILE A 228 -1.70 22.12 10.83
C ILE A 228 -1.40 23.22 9.81
N THR A 229 -0.86 24.36 10.24
CA THR A 229 -0.50 25.49 9.37
C THR A 229 0.51 25.08 8.28
N ARG A 230 1.54 24.28 8.63
CA ARG A 230 2.56 23.78 7.69
C ARG A 230 1.97 22.82 6.65
N ILE A 231 0.96 22.04 7.04
CA ILE A 231 0.35 20.99 6.20
C ILE A 231 -0.78 21.56 5.32
N ALA A 232 -1.42 22.65 5.78
CA ALA A 232 -2.42 23.42 5.04
C ALA A 232 -1.81 24.35 3.99
N ASP A 233 -0.54 24.73 4.14
CA ASP A 233 0.15 25.62 3.20
C ASP A 233 0.07 25.12 1.73
N PRO A 234 -0.28 25.98 0.75
CA PRO A 234 -0.34 25.60 -0.67
C PRO A 234 1.00 25.16 -1.30
N SER A 235 2.13 25.42 -0.64
CA SER A 235 3.48 24.96 -1.00
C SER A 235 3.93 23.72 -0.23
N TYR A 236 3.08 23.17 0.65
CA TYR A 236 3.41 22.00 1.49
C TYR A 236 3.98 20.83 0.68
N ARG A 237 5.22 20.46 1.00
CA ARG A 237 5.90 19.25 0.52
C ARG A 237 6.19 18.34 1.72
N PRO A 238 5.75 17.06 1.72
CA PRO A 238 5.97 16.17 2.85
C PRO A 238 7.44 15.96 3.17
N THR A 239 7.76 16.05 4.46
CA THR A 239 9.10 15.73 4.99
C THR A 239 9.32 14.22 5.05
N ALA A 240 10.56 13.79 5.26
CA ALA A 240 10.86 12.38 5.54
C ALA A 240 10.08 11.86 6.78
N GLN A 241 9.92 12.70 7.81
CA GLN A 241 9.12 12.39 8.99
C GLN A 241 7.63 12.23 8.64
N ASP A 242 7.06 13.15 7.85
CA ASP A 242 5.67 13.05 7.42
C ASP A 242 5.42 11.73 6.67
N ILE A 243 6.35 11.32 5.80
CA ILE A 243 6.31 10.07 5.03
C ILE A 243 6.44 8.84 5.93
N LEU A 244 7.24 8.89 6.99
CA LEU A 244 7.39 7.77 7.95
C LEU A 244 6.14 7.59 8.81
N LEU A 245 5.52 8.68 9.26
CA LEU A 245 4.32 8.65 10.10
C LEU A 245 3.03 8.37 9.31
N ALA A 246 3.01 8.55 7.99
CA ALA A 246 1.79 8.49 7.17
C ALA A 246 1.15 7.10 7.16
N ARG A 247 -0.10 6.99 7.63
CA ARG A 247 -0.84 5.73 7.70
C ARG A 247 -1.49 5.40 6.36
N LEU A 248 -0.77 4.63 5.53
CA LEU A 248 -1.31 3.94 4.35
C LEU A 248 -1.56 2.46 4.68
N ARG A 249 -2.62 1.87 4.11
CA ARG A 249 -2.86 0.42 4.15
C ARG A 249 -2.07 -0.26 3.02
N THR A 250 -1.09 -1.08 3.38
CA THR A 250 -0.42 -1.99 2.44
C THR A 250 -1.41 -3.07 1.99
N THR A 251 -1.78 -3.03 0.70
CA THR A 251 -2.74 -3.95 0.05
C THR A 251 -2.08 -4.86 -0.99
N GLN A 252 -0.87 -4.56 -1.42
CA GLN A 252 -0.11 -5.34 -2.38
C GLN A 252 1.19 -5.82 -1.73
N VAL A 253 1.81 -6.86 -2.30
CA VAL A 253 3.19 -7.21 -2.01
C VAL A 253 4.06 -6.14 -2.66
N VAL A 254 4.95 -5.53 -1.88
CA VAL A 254 5.89 -4.52 -2.40
C VAL A 254 7.29 -5.07 -2.25
N VAL A 255 7.99 -5.20 -3.38
CA VAL A 255 9.39 -5.63 -3.44
C VAL A 255 10.24 -4.42 -3.81
N GLU A 256 11.25 -4.10 -3.01
CA GLU A 256 12.27 -3.11 -3.36
C GLU A 256 13.66 -3.72 -3.25
N ARG A 257 14.56 -3.28 -4.13
CA ARG A 257 15.95 -3.75 -4.21
C ARG A 257 16.90 -2.64 -3.82
N TYR A 258 17.87 -2.97 -2.97
CA TYR A 258 18.87 -2.05 -2.45
C TYR A 258 20.26 -2.64 -2.64
N ARG A 259 21.28 -1.80 -2.81
CA ARG A 259 22.68 -2.25 -2.76
C ARG A 259 23.34 -1.60 -1.55
N ILE A 260 23.74 -2.42 -0.58
CA ILE A 260 24.31 -1.98 0.71
C ILE A 260 25.66 -2.67 0.84
N ASP A 261 26.74 -1.88 0.97
CA ASP A 261 28.13 -2.36 1.12
C ASP A 261 28.53 -3.43 0.06
N ASN A 262 28.12 -3.20 -1.19
CA ASN A 262 28.26 -4.09 -2.35
C ASN A 262 27.47 -5.40 -2.33
N VAL A 263 26.64 -5.65 -1.32
CA VAL A 263 25.66 -6.76 -1.30
C VAL A 263 24.33 -6.26 -1.84
N ASP A 264 23.71 -7.03 -2.74
CA ASP A 264 22.37 -6.74 -3.24
C ASP A 264 21.32 -7.35 -2.31
N PHE A 265 20.42 -6.52 -1.78
CA PHE A 265 19.31 -6.92 -0.94
C PHE A 265 18.00 -6.79 -1.69
N GLU A 266 17.11 -7.77 -1.53
CA GLU A 266 15.73 -7.69 -1.98
C GLU A 266 14.80 -7.76 -0.76
N MET A 267 14.06 -6.69 -0.51
CA MET A 267 13.19 -6.57 0.65
C MET A 267 11.73 -6.63 0.24
N VAL A 268 10.91 -7.37 0.98
CA VAL A 268 9.50 -7.60 0.68
C VAL A 268 8.61 -7.13 1.85
N ASP A 269 7.78 -6.10 1.63
CA ASP A 269 6.70 -5.72 2.56
C ASP A 269 5.37 -6.36 2.14
N VAL A 270 4.69 -6.98 3.11
CA VAL A 270 3.38 -7.62 2.90
C VAL A 270 2.33 -7.08 3.87
N GLY A 271 1.09 -6.97 3.38
CA GLY A 271 -0.04 -6.51 4.18
C GLY A 271 -0.27 -7.35 5.44
N GLY A 272 -0.24 -6.70 6.61
CA GLY A 272 -0.44 -7.36 7.92
C GLY A 272 -1.88 -7.75 8.27
N GLN A 273 -2.87 -7.18 7.56
CA GLN A 273 -4.30 -7.43 7.79
C GLN A 273 -4.70 -8.85 7.38
N ARG A 274 -5.67 -9.46 8.08
CA ARG A 274 -6.10 -10.85 7.86
C ARG A 274 -6.49 -11.14 6.40
N SER A 275 -7.10 -10.19 5.69
CA SER A 275 -7.46 -10.31 4.27
C SER A 275 -6.26 -10.49 3.32
N GLU A 276 -5.13 -9.87 3.66
CA GLU A 276 -3.92 -9.84 2.84
C GLU A 276 -3.00 -11.04 3.09
N ARG A 277 -3.13 -11.73 4.23
CA ARG A 277 -2.26 -12.86 4.63
C ARG A 277 -2.25 -14.03 3.63
N ARG A 278 -3.28 -14.15 2.79
CA ARG A 278 -3.31 -15.14 1.68
C ARG A 278 -2.18 -14.93 0.67
N LYS A 279 -1.66 -13.70 0.54
CA LYS A 279 -0.54 -13.34 -0.35
C LYS A 279 0.83 -13.66 0.25
N TRP A 280 0.90 -14.01 1.54
CA TRP A 280 2.17 -14.26 2.20
C TRP A 280 2.85 -15.53 1.68
N ILE A 281 2.07 -16.56 1.30
CA ILE A 281 2.60 -17.87 0.92
C ILE A 281 3.55 -17.78 -0.28
N ASP A 282 3.19 -16.98 -1.28
CA ASP A 282 4.00 -16.72 -2.48
C ASP A 282 5.27 -15.89 -2.17
N CYS A 283 5.31 -15.23 -1.01
CA CYS A 283 6.43 -14.38 -0.58
C CYS A 283 7.46 -15.12 0.29
N PHE A 284 7.21 -16.38 0.67
CA PHE A 284 8.16 -17.20 1.44
C PHE A 284 9.16 -17.96 0.56
N ASP A 285 8.95 -18.00 -0.75
CA ASP A 285 9.78 -18.78 -1.65
C ASP A 285 11.21 -18.20 -1.73
N ASN A 286 12.20 -19.03 -1.41
CA ASN A 286 13.62 -18.71 -1.42
C ASN A 286 14.01 -17.44 -0.61
N VAL A 287 13.39 -17.21 0.55
CA VAL A 287 13.75 -16.10 1.47
C VAL A 287 14.88 -16.51 2.43
N ASP A 288 15.95 -15.72 2.49
CA ASP A 288 17.08 -15.96 3.41
C ASP A 288 16.79 -15.57 4.85
N ALA A 289 16.01 -14.49 5.07
CA ALA A 289 15.69 -14.00 6.40
C ALA A 289 14.26 -13.44 6.53
N VAL A 290 13.64 -13.70 7.67
CA VAL A 290 12.35 -13.10 8.05
C VAL A 290 12.55 -12.14 9.21
N ILE A 291 12.12 -10.89 9.03
CA ILE A 291 12.03 -9.91 10.12
C ILE A 291 10.57 -9.82 10.56
N PHE A 292 10.29 -10.20 11.80
CA PHE A 292 8.94 -10.14 12.38
C PHE A 292 8.81 -8.90 13.28
N VAL A 293 7.75 -8.11 13.06
CA VAL A 293 7.49 -6.82 13.75
C VAL A 293 6.04 -6.71 14.28
#